data_AF-A0A5J4RQA2-F1
#
_entry.id   AF-A0A5J4RQA2-F1
#
_cell.length_a   1.000
_cell.length_b   1.000
_cell.length_c   1.000
_cell.angle_alpha   90.00
_cell.angle_beta   90.00
_cell.angle_gamma   90.00
#
_symmetry.space_group_name_H-M   'P 1'
#
loop_
_entity.id
_entity.type
_entity.pdbx_description
1 polymer ?
#
loop_
_entity_poly.entity_id
_entity_poly.type
_entity_poly.pdbx_seq_one_letter_code
_entity_poly.pdbx_strand_id
1 'polypeptide(L)'
;INPETWDYESLMNEFKIFSPQKNSGLWTREYLVYKLPHHDLVQLLKNNGYVPGVNLFGFPYDWRQFFATPQFQSQLLNRIKEAYEKSGNRKIDIITHSLGGIVFKIFCVFHPDAVNKYVRRWISIACPFNGARILQSLVFGHNLGVSNVIADPKVFQMIYLTIPSYFWSYVNSQIPFSPKLGIKFHGNEQIKWFGFHLDEDGKCFDYDSLNVGGS
;
A
#
# COMPACT_ATOMS: atom_id res chain seq x y z
N ILE A 1 -9.17 14.43 7.68
CA ILE A 1 -8.17 14.54 8.77
C ILE A 1 -8.80 15.32 9.88
N ASN A 2 -8.86 14.76 11.07
CA ASN A 2 -9.10 15.55 12.26
C ASN A 2 -7.81 16.36 12.54
N PRO A 3 -7.87 17.71 12.53
CA PRO A 3 -6.67 18.55 12.66
C PRO A 3 -6.03 18.49 14.06
N GLU A 4 -6.75 17.99 15.06
CA GLU A 4 -6.26 17.86 16.44
C GLU A 4 -5.54 16.52 16.66
N THR A 5 -6.13 15.43 16.16
CA THR A 5 -5.60 14.07 16.35
C THR A 5 -4.68 13.61 15.22
N TRP A 6 -4.73 14.28 14.06
CA TRP A 6 -4.10 13.87 12.80
C TRP A 6 -4.60 12.52 12.26
N ASP A 7 -5.67 11.99 12.84
CA ASP A 7 -6.27 10.74 12.42
C ASP A 7 -7.29 10.96 11.30
N TYR A 8 -7.46 9.92 10.48
CA TYR A 8 -8.46 9.87 9.42
C TYR A 8 -9.72 9.22 9.98
N GLU A 9 -10.64 10.07 10.41
CA GLU A 9 -11.91 9.67 10.96
C GLU A 9 -12.99 9.56 9.87
N SER A 10 -13.99 8.72 10.12
CA SER A 10 -15.18 8.65 9.27
C SER A 10 -15.90 9.99 9.30
N LEU A 11 -16.37 10.48 8.14
CA LEU A 11 -17.23 11.66 8.07
C LEU A 11 -18.61 11.42 8.71
N MET A 12 -18.97 10.16 8.91
CA MET A 12 -20.21 9.77 9.58
C MET A 12 -19.87 9.21 10.96
N ASN A 13 -20.30 9.93 12.01
CA ASN A 13 -20.05 9.60 13.42
C ASN A 13 -20.65 8.23 13.83
N GLU A 14 -21.60 7.72 13.05
CA GLU A 14 -22.29 6.45 13.30
C GLU A 14 -21.45 5.24 12.91
N PHE A 15 -20.40 5.41 12.10
CA PHE A 15 -19.58 4.33 11.58
C PHE A 15 -18.15 4.44 12.10
N LYS A 16 -17.69 3.36 12.76
CA LYS A 16 -16.30 3.19 13.17
C LYS A 16 -15.70 2.02 12.41
N ILE A 17 -14.54 2.24 11.79
CA ILE A 17 -13.86 1.26 10.93
C ILE A 17 -12.62 0.75 11.66
N PHE A 18 -12.44 -0.56 11.69
CA PHE A 18 -11.32 -1.22 12.36
C PHE A 18 -10.79 -2.37 11.51
N SER A 19 -9.50 -2.65 11.64
CA SER A 19 -8.90 -3.85 11.04
C SER A 19 -9.03 -5.04 11.97
N PRO A 20 -9.63 -6.16 11.53
CA PRO A 20 -9.90 -7.30 12.39
C PRO A 20 -8.61 -7.98 12.85
N GLN A 21 -8.47 -8.20 14.16
CA GLN A 21 -7.28 -8.85 14.75
C GLN A 21 -7.47 -10.37 14.99
N LYS A 22 -8.59 -10.93 14.54
CA LYS A 22 -8.95 -12.36 14.70
C LYS A 22 -7.86 -13.29 14.13
N ASN A 23 -7.66 -14.44 14.79
CA ASN A 23 -6.62 -15.42 14.47
C ASN A 23 -5.22 -14.80 14.32
N SER A 24 -4.83 -13.97 15.31
CA SER A 24 -3.55 -13.27 15.33
C SER A 24 -3.33 -12.38 14.10
N GLY A 25 -4.40 -11.77 13.59
CA GLY A 25 -4.38 -10.91 12.41
C GLY A 25 -4.31 -11.64 11.07
N LEU A 26 -4.43 -12.96 11.04
CA LEU A 26 -4.32 -13.77 9.81
C LEU A 26 -5.68 -14.04 9.13
N TRP A 27 -6.79 -13.61 9.73
CA TRP A 27 -8.16 -13.88 9.26
C TRP A 27 -8.87 -12.65 8.66
N THR A 28 -8.17 -11.76 7.96
CA THR A 28 -8.77 -10.62 7.23
C THR A 28 -9.68 -11.03 6.05
N ARG A 29 -9.92 -12.33 5.84
CA ARG A 29 -10.67 -12.93 4.74
C ARG A 29 -12.20 -12.79 4.83
N GLU A 30 -12.78 -12.56 6.02
CA GLU A 30 -14.26 -12.61 6.17
C GLU A 30 -15.02 -11.49 5.43
N TYR A 31 -14.33 -10.44 4.94
CA TYR A 31 -14.99 -9.26 4.32
C TYR A 31 -14.48 -8.87 2.93
N LEU A 32 -13.54 -9.62 2.34
CA LEU A 32 -13.00 -9.32 1.00
C LEU A 32 -13.57 -10.31 -0.02
N VAL A 33 -14.37 -9.80 -0.97
CA VAL A 33 -15.10 -10.57 -2.00
C VAL A 33 -14.16 -11.21 -3.05
N TYR A 34 -12.88 -10.88 -3.05
CA TYR A 34 -11.88 -11.39 -4.01
C TYR A 34 -10.80 -12.24 -3.33
N LYS A 35 -10.49 -13.40 -3.94
CA LYS A 35 -9.31 -14.22 -3.59
C LYS A 35 -8.04 -13.42 -3.84
N LEU A 36 -7.44 -12.88 -2.78
CA LEU A 36 -6.09 -12.30 -2.86
C LEU A 36 -5.01 -13.40 -2.75
N PRO A 37 -3.86 -13.25 -3.43
CA PRO A 37 -2.76 -14.24 -3.46
C PRO A 37 -2.13 -14.57 -2.09
N HIS A 38 -2.44 -13.79 -1.03
CA HIS A 38 -1.89 -13.98 0.31
C HIS A 38 -2.27 -15.31 0.97
N HIS A 39 -3.37 -15.92 0.54
CA HIS A 39 -3.86 -17.18 1.09
C HIS A 39 -2.85 -18.33 0.87
N ASP A 40 -2.17 -18.33 -0.27
CA ASP A 40 -1.22 -19.38 -0.61
C ASP A 40 0.03 -19.29 0.26
N LEU A 41 0.47 -18.08 0.62
CA LEU A 41 1.61 -17.88 1.51
C LEU A 41 1.32 -18.34 2.94
N VAL A 42 0.18 -17.95 3.52
CA VAL A 42 -0.18 -18.36 4.89
C VAL A 42 -0.34 -19.87 4.96
N GLN A 43 -1.00 -20.47 3.96
CA GLN A 43 -1.18 -21.92 3.93
C GLN A 43 0.13 -22.66 3.67
N LEU A 44 1.02 -22.14 2.81
CA LEU A 44 2.36 -22.66 2.62
C LEU A 44 3.15 -22.67 3.93
N LEU A 45 3.15 -21.56 4.67
CA LEU A 45 3.82 -21.48 5.97
C LEU A 45 3.24 -22.49 6.95
N LYS A 46 1.91 -22.62 7.03
CA LYS A 46 1.25 -23.63 7.87
C LYS A 46 1.68 -25.06 7.50
N ASN A 47 1.72 -25.37 6.22
CA ASN A 47 2.17 -26.68 5.72
C ASN A 47 3.64 -26.96 6.06
N ASN A 48 4.44 -25.92 6.32
CA ASN A 48 5.84 -26.01 6.75
C ASN A 48 6.02 -25.88 8.28
N GLY A 49 4.97 -26.13 9.08
CA GLY A 49 5.06 -26.19 10.54
C GLY A 49 4.89 -24.86 11.26
N TYR A 50 4.47 -23.79 10.57
CA TYR A 50 4.10 -22.55 11.22
C TYR A 50 2.68 -22.63 11.81
N VAL A 51 2.54 -22.16 13.05
CA VAL A 51 1.31 -22.19 13.84
C VAL A 51 0.85 -20.74 14.11
N PRO A 52 -0.35 -20.36 13.63
CA PRO A 52 -0.97 -19.06 13.94
C PRO A 52 -0.94 -18.73 15.43
N GLY A 53 -0.50 -17.52 15.76
CA GLY A 53 -0.47 -17.02 17.13
C GLY A 53 0.65 -17.56 18.02
N VAL A 54 1.48 -18.47 17.49
CA VAL A 54 2.68 -18.99 18.18
C VAL A 54 3.94 -18.47 17.49
N ASN A 55 4.12 -18.80 16.22
CA ASN A 55 5.27 -18.38 15.41
C ASN A 55 4.86 -17.78 14.05
N LEU A 56 3.56 -17.53 13.86
CA LEU A 56 2.99 -16.90 12.67
C LEU A 56 1.96 -15.85 13.07
N PHE A 57 2.17 -14.62 12.62
CA PHE A 57 1.37 -13.46 12.99
C PHE A 57 1.05 -12.63 11.76
N GLY A 58 -0.17 -12.10 11.70
CA GLY A 58 -0.60 -11.13 10.71
C GLY A 58 -0.68 -9.74 11.34
N PHE A 59 -0.49 -8.73 10.51
CA PHE A 59 -0.76 -7.34 10.87
C PHE A 59 -1.70 -6.75 9.81
N PRO A 60 -3.01 -6.98 9.93
CA PRO A 60 -3.99 -6.30 9.11
C PRO A 60 -4.15 -4.87 9.63
N TYR A 61 -4.17 -3.92 8.71
CA TYR A 61 -4.27 -2.50 9.01
C TYR A 61 -5.18 -1.81 8.00
N ASP A 62 -5.68 -0.63 8.38
CA ASP A 62 -6.48 0.18 7.49
C ASP A 62 -5.55 0.85 6.49
N TRP A 63 -5.48 0.26 5.29
CA TRP A 63 -4.63 0.70 4.20
C TRP A 63 -4.98 2.11 3.71
N ARG A 64 -6.10 2.69 4.16
CA ARG A 64 -6.54 4.05 3.84
C ARG A 64 -5.91 5.11 4.74
N GLN A 65 -5.26 4.73 5.83
CA GLN A 65 -4.72 5.67 6.81
C GLN A 65 -3.31 6.13 6.47
N PHE A 66 -2.87 7.20 7.13
CA PHE A 66 -1.49 7.65 7.06
C PHE A 66 -0.61 6.86 8.03
N PHE A 67 0.44 6.21 7.52
CA PHE A 67 1.18 5.23 8.31
C PHE A 67 2.19 5.84 9.28
N ALA A 68 2.57 7.11 9.11
CA ALA A 68 3.55 7.76 9.98
C ALA A 68 2.97 8.36 11.27
N THR A 69 1.69 8.11 11.58
CA THR A 69 1.10 8.55 12.85
C THR A 69 1.66 7.75 14.03
N PRO A 70 1.85 8.38 15.21
CA PRO A 70 2.31 7.67 16.41
C PRO A 70 1.44 6.45 16.77
N GLN A 71 0.13 6.56 16.56
CA GLN A 71 -0.85 5.52 16.82
C GLN A 71 -0.60 4.30 15.93
N PHE A 72 -0.44 4.49 14.62
CA PHE A 72 -0.15 3.38 13.70
C PHE A 72 1.20 2.73 14.03
N GLN A 73 2.23 3.55 14.24
CA GLN A 73 3.58 3.09 14.52
C GLN A 73 3.65 2.27 15.82
N SER A 74 2.96 2.71 16.88
CA SER A 74 2.87 1.98 18.14
C SER A 74 2.14 0.64 18.01
N GLN A 75 1.07 0.56 17.21
CA GLN A 75 0.36 -0.70 16.93
C GLN A 75 1.27 -1.72 16.23
N LEU A 76 2.03 -1.28 15.21
CA LEU A 76 2.97 -2.15 14.51
C LEU A 76 4.12 -2.59 15.43
N LEU A 77 4.66 -1.68 16.25
CA LEU A 77 5.68 -2.02 17.24
C LEU A 77 5.19 -3.07 18.24
N ASN A 78 3.96 -2.93 18.74
CA ASN A 78 3.37 -3.87 19.69
C ASN A 78 3.17 -5.25 19.05
N ARG A 79 2.75 -5.32 17.79
CA ARG A 79 2.63 -6.59 17.06
C ARG A 79 3.99 -7.27 16.87
N ILE A 80 5.03 -6.51 16.55
CA ILE A 80 6.41 -7.02 16.40
C ILE A 80 6.94 -7.56 17.73
N LYS A 81 6.72 -6.84 18.84
CA LYS A 81 7.09 -7.29 20.19
C LYS A 81 6.36 -8.58 20.56
N GLU A 82 5.05 -8.64 20.34
CA GLU A 82 4.26 -9.84 20.61
C GLU A 82 4.81 -11.06 19.86
N ALA A 83 5.11 -10.88 18.55
CA ALA A 83 5.66 -11.96 17.74
C ALA A 83 7.05 -12.40 18.22
N TYR A 84 7.91 -11.46 18.64
CA TYR A 84 9.23 -11.75 19.21
C TYR A 84 9.14 -12.55 20.52
N GLU A 85 8.31 -12.09 21.45
CA GLU A 85 8.13 -12.73 22.76
C GLU A 85 7.58 -14.16 22.61
N LYS A 86 6.51 -14.32 21.82
CA LYS A 86 5.89 -15.62 21.56
C LYS A 86 6.76 -16.58 20.76
N SER A 87 7.71 -16.05 19.98
CA SER A 87 8.72 -16.84 19.27
C SER A 87 9.91 -17.28 20.14
N GLY A 88 9.82 -17.07 21.47
CA GLY A 88 10.86 -17.43 22.44
C GLY A 88 11.99 -16.42 22.49
N ASN A 89 11.68 -15.13 22.35
CA ASN A 89 12.66 -14.03 22.31
C ASN A 89 13.71 -14.18 21.20
N ARG A 90 13.30 -14.77 20.06
CA ARG A 90 14.14 -14.87 18.88
C ARG A 90 13.72 -13.80 17.89
N LYS A 91 14.71 -13.16 17.26
CA LYS A 91 14.46 -12.19 16.20
C LYS A 91 13.57 -12.80 15.10
N ILE A 92 12.58 -12.04 14.67
CA ILE A 92 11.53 -12.49 13.74
C ILE A 92 11.85 -12.14 12.30
N ASP A 93 11.23 -12.86 11.35
CA ASP A 93 11.25 -12.49 9.94
C ASP A 93 9.99 -11.67 9.62
N ILE A 94 10.17 -10.58 8.88
CA ILE A 94 9.06 -9.77 8.39
C ILE A 94 8.86 -10.06 6.91
N ILE A 95 7.62 -10.37 6.52
CA ILE A 95 7.23 -10.52 5.12
C ILE A 95 6.22 -9.43 4.79
N THR A 96 6.48 -8.65 3.75
CA THR A 96 5.58 -7.60 3.28
C THR A 96 5.25 -7.79 1.81
N HIS A 97 4.04 -7.36 1.42
CA HIS A 97 3.64 -7.31 0.02
C HIS A 97 3.13 -5.93 -0.36
N SER A 98 3.43 -5.49 -1.59
CA SER A 98 2.91 -4.25 -2.15
C SER A 98 3.07 -3.07 -1.17
N LEU A 99 1.98 -2.38 -0.83
CA LEU A 99 1.95 -1.26 0.12
C LEU A 99 2.55 -1.60 1.49
N GLY A 100 2.45 -2.85 1.94
CA GLY A 100 3.03 -3.29 3.22
C GLY A 100 4.54 -3.08 3.30
N GLY A 101 5.25 -3.07 2.17
CA GLY A 101 6.68 -2.77 2.16
C GLY A 101 6.97 -1.31 2.46
N ILE A 102 6.13 -0.40 1.98
CA ILE A 102 6.23 1.04 2.29
C ILE A 102 5.92 1.28 3.76
N VAL A 103 4.88 0.63 4.29
CA VAL A 103 4.53 0.67 5.71
C VAL A 103 5.73 0.27 6.58
N PHE A 104 6.37 -0.85 6.27
CA PHE A 104 7.52 -1.31 7.05
C PHE A 104 8.77 -0.45 6.83
N LYS A 105 9.00 0.08 5.62
CA LYS A 105 10.08 1.05 5.35
C LYS A 105 9.94 2.29 6.23
N ILE A 106 8.73 2.85 6.35
CA ILE A 106 8.43 3.97 7.25
C ILE A 106 8.78 3.57 8.69
N PHE A 107 8.32 2.41 9.14
CA PHE A 107 8.63 1.90 10.48
C PHE A 107 10.14 1.79 10.75
N CYS A 108 10.93 1.31 9.79
CA CYS A 108 12.39 1.24 9.92
C CYS A 108 13.04 2.61 10.16
N VAL A 109 12.50 3.68 9.55
CA VAL A 109 13.00 5.04 9.72
C VAL A 109 12.66 5.58 11.11
N PHE A 110 11.45 5.34 11.60
CA PHE A 110 11.01 5.84 12.91
C PHE A 110 11.53 5.00 14.10
N HIS A 111 11.81 3.71 13.88
CA HIS A 111 12.16 2.76 14.95
C HIS A 111 13.40 1.89 14.64
N PRO A 112 14.55 2.48 14.28
CA PRO A 112 15.76 1.72 13.91
C PRO A 112 16.23 0.78 15.02
N ASP A 113 16.16 1.22 16.29
CA ASP A 113 16.55 0.38 17.44
C ASP A 113 15.63 -0.83 17.62
N ALA A 114 14.33 -0.65 17.41
CA ALA A 114 13.37 -1.74 17.50
C ALA A 114 13.59 -2.75 16.36
N VAL A 115 13.87 -2.27 15.15
CA VAL A 115 14.22 -3.15 14.01
C VAL A 115 15.49 -3.93 14.33
N ASN A 116 16.54 -3.26 14.79
CA ASN A 116 17.79 -3.94 15.15
C ASN A 116 17.59 -4.98 16.26
N LYS A 117 16.74 -4.68 17.26
CA LYS A 117 16.48 -5.57 18.38
C LYS A 117 15.63 -6.78 18.00
N TYR A 118 14.52 -6.58 17.28
CA TYR A 118 13.48 -7.60 17.10
C TYR A 118 13.49 -8.28 15.73
N VAL A 119 14.08 -7.69 14.69
CA VAL A 119 13.94 -8.18 13.31
C VAL A 119 15.24 -8.83 12.83
N ARG A 120 15.13 -10.04 12.29
CA ARG A 120 16.24 -10.82 11.73
C ARG A 120 16.48 -10.48 10.27
N ARG A 121 15.41 -10.47 9.48
CA ARG A 121 15.43 -10.14 8.04
C ARG A 121 14.06 -9.64 7.60
N TRP A 122 14.07 -8.92 6.50
CA TRP A 122 12.87 -8.43 5.83
C TRP A 122 12.81 -8.99 4.40
N ILE A 123 11.72 -9.67 4.08
CA ILE A 123 11.39 -10.19 2.76
C ILE A 123 10.28 -9.31 2.18
N SER A 124 10.57 -8.65 1.06
CA SER A 124 9.62 -7.77 0.38
C SER A 124 9.18 -8.39 -0.95
N ILE A 125 7.87 -8.38 -1.21
CA ILE A 125 7.27 -8.99 -2.40
C ILE A 125 6.49 -7.92 -3.16
N ALA A 126 6.92 -7.60 -4.38
CA ALA A 126 6.26 -6.61 -5.24
C ALA A 126 6.03 -5.25 -4.56
N CYS A 127 6.96 -4.80 -3.71
CA CYS A 127 6.83 -3.55 -2.97
C CYS A 127 7.31 -2.36 -3.81
N PRO A 128 6.47 -1.32 -4.02
CA PRO A 128 6.80 -0.19 -4.89
C PRO A 128 7.67 0.84 -4.15
N PHE A 129 8.87 0.46 -3.70
CA PHE A 129 9.75 1.31 -2.86
C PHE A 129 10.07 2.68 -3.45
N ASN A 130 9.95 2.78 -4.76
CA ASN A 130 10.25 3.95 -5.59
C ASN A 130 8.99 4.60 -6.18
N GLY A 131 7.81 4.21 -5.70
CA GLY A 131 6.52 4.61 -6.24
C GLY A 131 5.97 3.61 -7.26
N ALA A 132 4.73 3.89 -7.69
CA ALA A 132 3.98 3.10 -8.66
C ALA A 132 3.32 4.04 -9.68
N ARG A 133 2.77 3.47 -10.76
CA ARG A 133 2.08 4.20 -11.83
C ARG A 133 0.67 4.65 -11.39
N ILE A 134 0.61 5.51 -10.37
CA ILE A 134 -0.66 5.93 -9.77
C ILE A 134 -1.33 7.09 -10.51
N LEU A 135 -0.61 7.79 -11.39
CA LEU A 135 -1.11 8.99 -12.06
C LEU A 135 -2.34 8.68 -12.94
N GLN A 136 -2.34 7.55 -13.66
CA GLN A 136 -3.49 7.11 -14.44
C GLN A 136 -4.71 6.88 -13.54
N SER A 137 -4.52 6.19 -12.40
CA SER A 137 -5.58 5.94 -11.41
C SER A 137 -6.15 7.24 -10.83
N LEU A 138 -5.30 8.26 -10.63
CA LEU A 138 -5.71 9.56 -10.10
C LEU A 138 -6.44 10.43 -11.13
N VAL A 139 -6.07 10.35 -12.41
CA VAL A 139 -6.64 11.18 -13.49
C VAL A 139 -7.90 10.56 -14.12
N PHE A 140 -7.89 9.25 -14.36
CA PHE A 140 -8.95 8.57 -15.09
C PHE A 140 -9.79 7.64 -14.20
N GLY A 141 -9.27 7.26 -13.04
CA GLY A 141 -9.83 6.18 -12.25
C GLY A 141 -9.38 4.82 -12.76
N HIS A 142 -9.17 3.89 -11.82
CA HIS A 142 -8.81 2.52 -12.13
C HIS A 142 -9.41 1.61 -11.06
N ASN A 143 -10.27 0.68 -11.44
CA ASN A 143 -10.97 -0.21 -10.51
C ASN A 143 -10.22 -1.53 -10.25
N LEU A 144 -8.88 -1.51 -10.33
CA LEU A 144 -8.02 -2.68 -10.08
C LEU A 144 -8.31 -3.87 -11.01
N GLY A 145 -8.87 -3.62 -12.20
CA GLY A 145 -9.26 -4.66 -13.15
C GLY A 145 -10.58 -5.37 -12.82
N VAL A 146 -11.34 -4.87 -11.85
CA VAL A 146 -12.69 -5.36 -11.54
C VAL A 146 -13.67 -4.91 -12.64
N SER A 147 -14.76 -5.63 -12.85
CA SER A 147 -15.79 -5.19 -13.80
C SER A 147 -16.42 -3.86 -13.39
N ASN A 148 -16.65 -2.96 -14.36
CA ASN A 148 -17.27 -1.65 -14.12
C ASN A 148 -18.68 -1.73 -13.49
N VAL A 149 -19.37 -2.86 -13.67
CA VAL A 149 -20.68 -3.12 -13.04
C VAL A 149 -20.56 -3.30 -11.52
N ILE A 150 -19.43 -3.85 -11.07
CA ILE A 150 -19.16 -4.14 -9.65
C ILE A 150 -18.42 -2.97 -9.00
N ALA A 151 -17.54 -2.32 -9.75
CA ALA A 151 -16.65 -1.28 -9.26
C ALA A 151 -16.51 -0.18 -10.30
N ASP A 152 -17.19 0.95 -10.10
CA ASP A 152 -17.05 2.12 -10.97
C ASP A 152 -15.64 2.73 -10.83
N PRO A 153 -14.85 2.84 -11.93
CA PRO A 153 -13.55 3.50 -11.92
C PRO A 153 -13.57 4.91 -11.34
N LYS A 154 -14.67 5.67 -11.47
CA LYS A 154 -14.81 7.03 -10.90
C LYS A 154 -14.97 7.02 -9.40
N VAL A 155 -15.65 6.03 -8.84
CA VAL A 155 -15.70 5.84 -7.38
C VAL A 155 -14.31 5.51 -6.85
N PHE A 156 -13.58 4.62 -7.53
CA PHE A 156 -12.19 4.31 -7.18
C PHE A 156 -11.26 5.53 -7.32
N GLN A 157 -11.47 6.38 -8.32
CA GLN A 157 -10.75 7.64 -8.47
C GLN A 157 -10.94 8.54 -7.23
N MET A 158 -12.18 8.71 -6.76
CA MET A 158 -12.47 9.49 -5.56
C MET A 158 -11.80 8.89 -4.32
N ILE A 159 -11.82 7.56 -4.21
CA ILE A 159 -11.12 6.83 -3.14
C ILE A 159 -9.60 7.14 -3.20
N TYR A 160 -8.96 7.06 -4.36
CA TYR A 160 -7.53 7.35 -4.47
C TYR A 160 -7.17 8.81 -4.16
N LEU A 161 -8.05 9.76 -4.52
CA LEU A 161 -7.85 11.19 -4.24
C LEU A 161 -8.02 11.54 -2.75
N THR A 162 -8.78 10.74 -2.01
CA THR A 162 -9.07 10.98 -0.58
C THR A 162 -8.18 10.19 0.35
N ILE A 163 -7.51 9.15 -0.16
CA ILE A 163 -6.64 8.29 0.64
C ILE A 163 -5.20 8.81 0.62
N PRO A 164 -4.64 9.19 1.79
CA PRO A 164 -3.28 9.70 1.94
C PRO A 164 -2.22 8.65 1.63
N SER A 165 -2.52 7.39 1.95
CA SER A 165 -1.55 6.30 1.74
C SER A 165 -1.18 6.14 0.27
N TYR A 166 -2.09 6.53 -0.63
CA TYR A 166 -1.87 6.48 -2.06
C TYR A 166 -0.79 7.47 -2.50
N PHE A 167 -0.63 8.59 -1.79
CA PHE A 167 0.43 9.55 -2.08
C PHE A 167 1.83 9.02 -1.74
N TRP A 168 1.97 8.05 -0.85
CA TRP A 168 3.26 7.35 -0.63
C TRP A 168 3.70 6.52 -1.84
N SER A 169 2.77 6.24 -2.76
CA SER A 169 3.07 5.56 -4.02
C SER A 169 3.43 6.52 -5.15
N TYR A 170 3.52 7.83 -4.90
CA TYR A 170 4.07 8.76 -5.90
C TYR A 170 5.54 8.45 -6.15
N VAL A 171 5.94 8.54 -7.43
CA VAL A 171 7.33 8.39 -7.83
C VAL A 171 8.11 9.62 -7.38
N ASN A 172 9.23 9.40 -6.72
CA ASN A 172 10.10 10.48 -6.23
C ASN A 172 10.77 11.19 -7.42
N SER A 173 10.77 12.53 -7.38
CA SER A 173 11.40 13.41 -8.37
C SER A 173 12.95 13.38 -8.35
N GLN A 174 13.58 12.50 -7.59
CA GLN A 174 15.03 12.24 -7.67
C GLN A 174 15.37 10.94 -8.42
N ILE A 175 14.36 10.24 -8.92
CA ILE A 175 14.55 9.03 -9.71
C ILE A 175 14.55 9.42 -11.19
N PRO A 176 15.59 9.12 -11.98
CA PRO A 176 15.63 9.48 -13.42
C PRO A 176 14.48 8.85 -14.24
N PHE A 177 13.81 7.85 -13.66
CA PHE A 177 12.61 7.20 -14.16
C PHE A 177 11.36 7.90 -13.59
N SER A 178 11.00 9.05 -14.15
CA SER A 178 9.68 9.64 -13.87
C SER A 178 8.68 9.16 -14.92
N PRO A 179 7.60 8.44 -14.54
CA PRO A 179 6.58 8.05 -15.50
C PRO A 179 5.91 9.31 -16.05
N LYS A 180 6.00 9.50 -17.37
CA LYS A 180 5.24 10.54 -18.08
C LYS A 180 3.89 9.98 -18.50
N LEU A 181 2.81 10.70 -18.21
CA LEU A 181 1.47 10.42 -18.73
C LEU A 181 1.24 11.29 -19.97
N GLY A 182 1.14 10.65 -21.13
CA GLY A 182 0.74 11.30 -22.37
C GLY A 182 -0.77 11.27 -22.54
N ILE A 183 -1.40 12.44 -22.62
CA ILE A 183 -2.83 12.58 -22.91
C ILE A 183 -2.99 13.07 -24.35
N LYS A 184 -3.62 12.24 -25.19
CA LYS A 184 -4.11 12.66 -26.51
C LYS A 184 -5.61 12.94 -26.42
N PHE A 185 -6.01 14.16 -26.73
CA PHE A 185 -7.43 14.55 -26.80
C PHE A 185 -8.00 14.27 -28.19
N HIS A 186 -9.26 13.84 -28.25
CA HIS A 186 -9.95 13.65 -29.52
C HIS A 186 -9.97 14.95 -30.35
N GLY A 187 -9.67 14.85 -31.65
CA GLY A 187 -9.54 16.00 -32.54
C GLY A 187 -8.21 16.77 -32.44
N ASN A 188 -7.28 16.34 -31.59
CA ASN A 188 -5.94 16.90 -31.48
C ASN A 188 -4.88 15.83 -31.75
N GLU A 189 -3.97 16.09 -32.69
CA GLU A 189 -2.87 15.17 -32.99
C GLU A 189 -1.73 15.26 -31.98
N GLN A 190 -1.63 16.36 -31.25
CA GLN A 190 -0.57 16.57 -30.25
C GLN A 190 -0.89 15.87 -28.93
N ILE A 191 0.10 15.15 -28.40
CA ILE A 191 0.06 14.52 -27.08
C ILE A 191 0.62 15.50 -26.04
N LYS A 192 -0.17 15.80 -25.00
CA LYS A 192 0.31 16.57 -23.85
C LYS A 192 0.87 15.64 -22.78
N TRP A 193 2.14 15.84 -22.43
CA TRP A 193 2.84 15.01 -21.45
C TRP A 193 2.85 15.65 -20.06
N PHE A 194 2.61 14.84 -19.03
CA PHE A 194 2.67 15.22 -17.62
C PHE A 194 3.65 14.29 -16.87
N GLY A 195 4.60 14.82 -16.09
CA GLY A 195 5.58 14.02 -15.34
C GLY A 195 6.42 14.87 -14.38
N PHE A 196 7.18 14.22 -13.50
CA PHE A 196 7.99 14.87 -12.44
C PHE A 196 9.45 15.12 -12.84
N HIS A 197 9.94 14.47 -13.91
CA HIS A 197 11.22 14.81 -14.54
C HIS A 197 11.02 15.27 -15.97
N LEU A 198 11.46 16.49 -16.22
CA LEU A 198 11.85 16.98 -17.53
C LEU A 198 13.37 17.17 -17.43
N ASP A 199 14.15 16.30 -18.05
CA ASP A 199 15.53 16.64 -18.40
C ASP A 199 15.53 17.84 -19.37
N GLU A 200 16.66 18.54 -19.47
CA GLU A 200 16.80 19.72 -20.34
C GLU A 200 16.50 19.41 -21.82
N ASP A 201 16.64 18.14 -22.22
CA ASP A 201 16.36 17.61 -23.56
C ASP A 201 15.01 16.86 -23.71
N GLY A 202 14.22 16.73 -22.64
CA GLY A 202 12.89 16.09 -22.65
C GLY A 202 12.84 14.56 -22.83
N LYS A 203 13.97 13.82 -22.81
CA LYS A 203 14.02 12.36 -22.98
C LYS A 203 13.74 11.58 -21.69
N CYS A 204 12.86 10.58 -21.81
CA CYS A 204 12.67 9.53 -20.81
C CYS A 204 12.52 8.19 -21.54
N PHE A 205 12.98 7.10 -20.94
CA PHE A 205 13.03 5.78 -21.60
C PHE A 205 11.72 4.98 -21.51
N ASP A 206 10.72 5.47 -20.77
CA ASP A 206 9.39 4.83 -20.65
C ASP A 206 8.27 5.83 -20.96
N TYR A 207 7.52 5.56 -22.04
CA TYR A 207 6.36 6.34 -22.45
C TYR A 207 5.10 5.47 -22.34
N ASP A 208 4.13 5.91 -21.53
CA ASP A 208 2.75 5.47 -21.69
C ASP A 208 1.95 6.57 -22.39
N SER A 209 1.44 6.26 -23.58
CA SER A 209 0.48 7.12 -24.26
C SER A 209 -0.92 6.51 -24.15
N LEU A 210 -1.88 7.32 -23.73
CA LEU A 210 -3.29 6.92 -23.64
C LEU A 210 -4.10 7.80 -24.57
N ASN A 211 -4.88 7.16 -25.44
CA ASN A 211 -5.87 7.84 -26.28
C ASN A 211 -7.15 8.02 -25.46
N VAL A 212 -7.47 9.27 -25.12
CA VAL A 212 -8.72 9.60 -24.43
C VAL A 212 -9.76 9.89 -25.50
N GLY A 213 -10.31 8.81 -26.07
CA GLY A 213 -11.35 8.87 -27.10
C GLY A 213 -11.91 7.49 -27.38
N GLY A 214 -13.17 7.28 -27.03
CA GLY A 214 -13.95 6.12 -27.45
C GLY A 214 -15.04 6.57 -28.42
N SER A 215 -14.87 6.17 -29.67
CA SER A 215 -15.83 5.36 -30.42
C SER A 215 -15.03 4.39 -31.26
#